data_AF-A0A1H0RGA5-F1
#
_entry.id   AF-A0A1H0RGA5-F1
#
_cell.length_a   1.000
_cell.length_b   1.000
_cell.length_c   1.000
_cell.angle_alpha   90.00
_cell.angle_beta   90.00
_cell.angle_gamma   90.00
#
_symmetry.space_group_name_H-M   'P 1'
#
loop_
_entity.id
_entity.type
_entity.pdbx_description
1 polymer ?
#
loop_
_entity_poly.entity_id
_entity_poly.type
_entity_poly.pdbx_seq_one_letter_code
_entity_poly.pdbx_strand_id
1 'polypeptide(L)'
;MRKEPLLTAVPPVPVRSLNELYAIAFDQAQKAAQQYGALAKQTDERLLPVRPVFEVLATRERNRCDILSAACGKRPNASDLRWAPIDLVPAAEIADIRNSSLSTPYAAWALAARHRQRAFVFWTYVIALAEDPLVRRTAEQLAHEALSDGNLLRRERRLAWRTERKIDGNDAAKNDEGIDEAGSAALLESLLLRDMMAWSQRLDPVRREQLLTLDPVPLPPPFLTPTDGNDTGTKFEEIEQVKRRALRRAEQLSNIYLNDADRAADQSSMEFAQKLAAQSIVRLAGLRHLASTSGLQ
;
A
#
# COMPACT_ATOMS: atom_id res chain seq x y z
N MET A 1 10.74 -3.35 16.05
CA MET A 1 10.59 -1.99 15.48
C MET A 1 11.91 -1.25 15.63
N ARG A 2 12.67 -1.02 14.56
CA ARG A 2 13.85 -0.15 14.65
C ARG A 2 13.35 1.29 14.82
N LYS A 3 13.70 1.93 15.94
CA LYS A 3 13.43 3.35 16.26
C LYS A 3 14.47 4.24 15.56
N GLU A 4 14.57 4.15 14.24
CA GLU A 4 15.38 5.09 13.49
C GLU A 4 14.52 6.29 13.11
N PRO A 5 14.98 7.53 13.35
CA PRO A 5 14.25 8.71 12.94
C PRO A 5 14.09 8.69 11.42
N LEU A 6 12.87 8.97 10.95
CA LEU A 6 12.55 8.95 9.52
C LEU A 6 13.46 9.90 8.72
N LEU A 7 13.81 11.05 9.31
CA LEU A 7 14.86 11.92 8.80
C LEU A 7 16.17 11.63 9.52
N THR A 8 17.21 11.40 8.73
CA THR A 8 18.59 11.28 9.22
C THR A 8 19.22 12.64 9.57
N ALA A 9 18.64 13.74 9.08
CA ALA A 9 19.01 15.12 9.44
C ALA A 9 17.85 16.09 9.16
N VAL A 10 17.83 17.24 9.85
CA VAL A 10 16.91 18.37 9.59
C VAL A 10 17.62 19.36 8.65
N PRO A 11 16.91 20.10 7.77
CA PRO A 11 17.51 21.18 6.99
C PRO A 11 18.34 22.13 7.89
N PRO A 12 19.62 22.38 7.59
CA PRO A 12 20.51 23.12 8.47
C PRO A 12 20.17 24.62 8.55
N VAL A 13 19.50 25.15 7.51
CA VAL A 13 19.11 26.56 7.40
C VAL A 13 17.72 26.64 6.73
N PRO A 14 16.85 27.59 7.11
CA PRO A 14 15.57 27.82 6.43
C PRO A 14 15.74 28.13 4.94
N VAL A 15 14.88 27.58 4.08
CA VAL A 15 14.83 27.86 2.64
C VAL A 15 14.30 29.29 2.43
N ARG A 16 15.04 30.11 1.66
CA ARG A 16 14.78 31.56 1.56
C ARG A 16 14.14 32.00 0.25
N SER A 17 14.13 31.15 -0.77
CA SER A 17 13.60 31.52 -2.08
C SER A 17 12.96 30.34 -2.81
N LEU A 18 12.07 30.64 -3.76
CA LEU A 18 11.48 29.63 -4.63
C LEU A 18 12.53 28.94 -5.52
N ASN A 19 13.55 29.66 -6.00
CA ASN A 19 14.62 29.07 -6.80
C ASN A 19 15.39 28.00 -6.01
N GLU A 20 15.74 28.31 -4.77
CA GLU A 20 16.35 27.34 -3.85
C GLU A 20 15.41 26.16 -3.58
N LEU A 21 14.12 26.41 -3.33
CA LEU A 21 13.13 25.35 -3.10
C LEU A 21 13.05 24.37 -4.28
N TYR A 22 12.94 24.90 -5.50
CA TYR A 22 12.90 24.09 -6.71
C TYR A 22 14.22 23.38 -6.98
N ALA A 23 15.37 24.01 -6.67
CA ALA A 23 16.67 23.37 -6.79
C ALA A 23 16.80 22.17 -5.82
N ILE A 24 16.32 22.31 -4.58
CA ILE A 24 16.29 21.21 -3.61
C ILE A 24 15.39 20.06 -4.10
N ALA A 25 14.16 20.38 -4.52
CA ALA A 25 13.20 19.38 -4.99
C ALA A 25 13.74 18.64 -6.23
N PHE A 26 14.37 19.37 -7.15
CA PHE A 26 14.96 18.83 -8.36
C PHE A 26 16.15 17.93 -8.06
N ASP A 27 17.07 18.34 -7.17
CA ASP A 27 18.20 17.53 -6.76
C ASP A 27 17.75 16.20 -6.11
N GLN A 28 16.75 16.25 -5.21
CA GLN A 28 16.19 15.05 -4.60
C GLN A 28 15.56 14.10 -5.64
N ALA A 29 14.75 14.62 -6.56
CA ALA A 29 14.13 13.85 -7.63
C ALA A 29 15.20 13.24 -8.57
N GLN A 30 16.20 14.04 -8.95
CA GLN A 30 17.27 13.62 -9.85
C GLN A 30 18.13 12.51 -9.23
N LYS A 31 18.51 12.65 -7.96
CA LYS A 31 19.26 11.61 -7.22
C LYS A 31 18.46 10.31 -7.13
N ALA A 32 17.18 10.38 -6.77
CA ALA A 32 16.31 9.21 -6.71
C ALA A 32 16.18 8.54 -8.10
N ALA A 33 15.97 9.31 -9.16
CA ALA A 33 15.93 8.80 -10.53
C ALA A 33 17.23 8.09 -10.96
N GLN A 34 18.38 8.63 -10.56
CA GLN A 34 19.69 8.05 -10.82
C GLN A 34 19.89 6.73 -10.05
N GLN A 35 19.60 6.71 -8.75
CA GLN A 35 19.76 5.53 -7.90
C GLN A 35 18.83 4.39 -8.34
N TYR A 36 17.54 4.66 -8.55
CA TYR A 36 16.60 3.65 -9.07
C TYR A 36 16.98 3.22 -10.49
N GLY A 37 17.40 4.16 -11.34
CA GLY A 37 17.88 3.85 -12.68
C GLY A 37 19.12 2.96 -12.71
N ALA A 38 20.03 3.12 -11.73
CA ALA A 38 21.21 2.28 -11.59
C ALA A 38 20.85 0.85 -11.14
N LEU A 39 19.84 0.67 -10.28
CA LEU A 39 19.32 -0.65 -9.93
C LEU A 39 18.59 -1.31 -11.11
N ALA A 40 17.80 -0.55 -11.85
CA ALA A 40 17.08 -1.04 -13.02
C ALA A 40 18.01 -1.53 -14.15
N LYS A 41 19.22 -0.97 -14.26
CA LYS A 41 20.20 -1.35 -15.29
C LYS A 41 21.08 -2.53 -14.88
N GLN A 42 21.04 -2.98 -13.63
CA GLN A 42 21.85 -4.11 -13.20
C GLN A 42 21.33 -5.42 -13.81
N THR A 43 22.28 -6.25 -14.23
CA THR A 43 22.04 -7.55 -14.87
C THR A 43 22.22 -8.72 -13.91
N ASP A 44 22.38 -8.46 -12.61
CA ASP A 44 22.44 -9.51 -11.58
C ASP A 44 21.10 -10.26 -11.52
N GLU A 45 21.15 -11.59 -11.60
CA GLU A 45 19.98 -12.45 -11.52
C GLU A 45 19.15 -12.20 -10.25
N ARG A 46 19.81 -11.84 -9.14
CA ARG A 46 19.17 -11.51 -7.86
C ARG A 46 18.23 -10.31 -7.95
N LEU A 47 18.47 -9.42 -8.92
CA LEU A 47 17.68 -8.20 -9.11
C LEU A 47 16.60 -8.33 -10.18
N LEU A 48 16.57 -9.44 -10.94
CA LEU A 48 15.56 -9.65 -11.99
C LEU A 48 14.12 -9.45 -11.48
N PRO A 49 13.72 -9.97 -10.30
CA PRO A 49 12.35 -9.78 -9.82
C PRO A 49 11.99 -8.32 -9.53
N VAL A 50 12.96 -7.52 -9.08
CA VAL A 50 12.75 -6.12 -8.64
C VAL A 50 13.00 -5.09 -9.75
N ARG A 51 13.65 -5.50 -10.84
CA ARG A 51 14.01 -4.59 -11.95
C ARG A 51 12.82 -3.79 -12.50
N PRO A 52 11.66 -4.38 -12.80
CA PRO A 52 10.51 -3.62 -13.32
C PRO A 52 10.02 -2.55 -12.33
N VAL A 53 10.11 -2.83 -11.02
CA VAL A 53 9.74 -1.86 -9.99
C VAL A 53 10.67 -0.65 -10.06
N PHE A 54 11.98 -0.87 -10.15
CA PHE A 54 12.95 0.22 -10.23
C PHE A 54 12.88 1.00 -11.55
N GLU A 55 12.50 0.36 -12.66
CA GLU A 55 12.21 1.06 -13.92
C GLU A 55 11.04 2.03 -13.78
N VAL A 56 9.93 1.59 -13.16
CA VAL A 56 8.77 2.45 -12.87
C VAL A 56 9.15 3.59 -11.94
N LEU A 57 9.88 3.32 -10.87
CA LEU A 57 10.31 4.33 -9.91
C LEU A 57 11.25 5.36 -10.55
N ALA A 58 12.25 4.91 -11.32
CA ALA A 58 13.16 5.80 -12.03
C ALA A 58 12.42 6.70 -13.03
N THR A 59 11.43 6.15 -13.74
CA THR A 59 10.60 6.91 -14.69
C THR A 59 9.76 7.97 -13.98
N ARG A 60 9.13 7.63 -12.85
CA ARG A 60 8.37 8.60 -12.04
C ARG A 60 9.22 9.77 -11.58
N GLU A 61 10.43 9.51 -11.09
CA GLU A 61 11.30 10.58 -10.61
C GLU A 61 11.88 11.43 -11.76
N ARG A 62 12.09 10.87 -12.95
CA ARG A 62 12.43 11.67 -14.15
C ARG A 62 11.29 12.58 -14.56
N ASN A 63 10.06 12.06 -14.61
CA ASN A 63 8.89 12.88 -14.92
C ASN A 63 8.72 14.01 -13.89
N ARG A 64 9.05 13.77 -12.61
CA ARG A 64 9.08 14.81 -11.57
C ARG A 64 10.11 15.90 -11.89
N CYS A 65 11.32 15.54 -12.31
CA CYS A 65 12.31 16.52 -12.76
C CYS A 65 11.79 17.41 -13.90
N ASP A 66 11.05 16.83 -14.85
CA ASP A 66 10.47 17.57 -15.98
C ASP A 66 9.37 18.54 -15.50
N ILE A 67 8.47 18.07 -14.62
CA ILE A 67 7.42 18.90 -14.00
C ILE A 67 8.04 20.08 -13.24
N LEU A 68 9.07 19.83 -12.42
CA LEU A 68 9.76 20.88 -11.65
C LEU A 68 10.46 21.89 -12.57
N SER A 69 11.05 21.43 -13.67
CA SER A 69 11.67 22.32 -14.66
C SER A 69 10.65 23.19 -15.39
N ALA A 70 9.49 22.62 -15.72
CA ALA A 70 8.38 23.37 -16.31
C ALA A 70 7.83 24.42 -15.34
N ALA A 71 7.65 24.08 -14.07
CA ALA A 71 7.16 25.01 -13.04
C ALA A 71 8.11 26.19 -12.79
N CYS A 72 9.43 25.98 -12.90
CA CYS A 72 10.43 27.04 -12.78
C CYS A 72 10.65 27.82 -14.11
N GLY A 73 10.11 27.33 -15.23
CA GLY A 73 10.35 27.88 -16.58
C GLY A 73 11.76 27.61 -17.13
N LYS A 74 12.62 26.99 -16.33
CA LYS A 74 13.97 26.57 -16.66
C LYS A 74 14.35 25.38 -15.78
N ARG A 75 15.39 24.65 -16.17
CA ARG A 75 15.98 23.64 -15.30
C ARG A 75 16.50 24.32 -14.01
N PRO A 76 16.08 23.88 -12.81
CA PRO A 76 16.57 24.42 -11.55
C PRO A 76 18.10 24.30 -11.47
N ASN A 77 18.76 25.35 -10.97
CA ASN A 77 20.22 25.43 -11.00
C ASN A 77 20.80 24.95 -9.66
N ALA A 78 21.81 24.10 -9.72
CA ALA A 78 22.53 23.65 -8.53
C ALA A 78 23.22 24.80 -7.79
N SER A 79 23.53 25.92 -8.46
CA SER A 79 24.09 27.11 -7.80
C SER A 79 23.12 27.79 -6.83
N ASP A 80 21.82 27.52 -6.95
CA ASP A 80 20.80 28.06 -6.04
C ASP A 80 20.77 27.29 -4.71
N LEU A 81 21.49 26.15 -4.60
CA LEU A 81 21.63 25.37 -3.38
C LEU A 81 22.68 26.00 -2.45
N ARG A 82 22.25 26.38 -1.25
CA ARG A 82 23.15 26.89 -0.19
C ARG A 82 23.75 25.79 0.69
N TRP A 83 23.19 24.59 0.61
CA TRP A 83 23.61 23.41 1.35
C TRP A 83 23.20 22.17 0.53
N ALA A 84 23.92 21.06 0.73
CA ALA A 84 23.62 19.82 0.02
C ALA A 84 22.31 19.21 0.54
N PRO A 85 21.28 19.02 -0.31
CA PRO A 85 20.03 18.40 0.11
C PRO A 85 20.27 17.01 0.69
N ILE A 86 19.53 16.71 1.75
CA ILE A 86 19.58 15.40 2.41
C ILE A 86 19.13 14.32 1.43
N ASP A 87 19.87 13.22 1.39
CA ASP A 87 19.50 12.06 0.60
C ASP A 87 18.30 11.36 1.25
N LEU A 88 17.15 11.40 0.56
CA LEU A 88 15.90 10.79 1.01
C LEU A 88 15.80 9.31 0.63
N VAL A 89 16.80 8.75 -0.06
CA VAL A 89 16.93 7.34 -0.40
C VAL A 89 18.34 6.89 0.03
N PRO A 90 18.54 6.59 1.33
CA PRO A 90 19.87 6.29 1.84
C PRO A 90 20.53 5.14 1.07
N ALA A 91 21.79 5.34 0.67
CA ALA A 91 22.57 4.36 -0.07
C ALA A 91 22.66 2.99 0.64
N ALA A 92 22.59 2.96 1.97
CA ALA A 92 22.55 1.74 2.75
C ALA A 92 21.31 0.89 2.45
N GLU A 93 20.11 1.49 2.38
CA GLU A 93 18.89 0.73 2.06
C GLU A 93 18.88 0.23 0.61
N ILE A 94 19.48 0.99 -0.31
CA ILE A 94 19.71 0.56 -1.69
C ILE A 94 20.69 -0.63 -1.73
N ALA A 95 21.77 -0.56 -0.95
CA ALA A 95 22.74 -1.64 -0.83
C ALA A 95 22.13 -2.90 -0.23
N ASP A 96 21.23 -2.78 0.76
CA ASP A 96 20.52 -3.92 1.35
C ASP A 96 19.68 -4.67 0.31
N ILE A 97 18.96 -3.95 -0.55
CA ILE A 97 18.21 -4.59 -1.66
C ILE A 97 19.18 -5.19 -2.69
N ARG A 98 20.25 -4.48 -3.03
CA ARG A 98 21.23 -4.99 -4.01
C ARG A 98 21.93 -6.27 -3.54
N ASN A 99 22.26 -6.34 -2.25
CA ASN A 99 23.05 -7.42 -1.70
C ASN A 99 22.20 -8.62 -1.25
N SER A 100 20.88 -8.44 -1.13
CA SER A 100 19.95 -9.51 -0.74
C SER A 100 19.56 -10.38 -1.93
N SER A 101 19.81 -11.69 -1.81
CA SER A 101 19.30 -12.71 -2.74
C SER A 101 17.79 -12.95 -2.60
N LEU A 102 17.16 -12.40 -1.56
CA LEU A 102 15.72 -12.49 -1.27
C LEU A 102 15.02 -11.16 -1.58
N SER A 103 15.60 -10.34 -2.47
CA SER A 103 14.99 -9.08 -2.85
C SER A 103 13.72 -9.29 -3.65
N THR A 104 12.60 -8.84 -3.09
CA THR A 104 11.27 -8.99 -3.68
C THR A 104 10.71 -7.65 -4.13
N PRO A 105 9.78 -7.63 -5.11
CA PRO A 105 9.04 -6.43 -5.48
C PRO A 105 8.43 -5.72 -4.27
N TYR A 106 7.94 -6.48 -3.28
CA TYR A 106 7.45 -5.91 -2.03
C TYR A 106 8.49 -5.06 -1.30
N ALA A 107 9.74 -5.54 -1.19
CA ALA A 107 10.82 -4.81 -0.54
C ALA A 107 11.17 -3.51 -1.30
N ALA A 108 11.19 -3.55 -2.63
CA ALA A 108 11.45 -2.38 -3.48
C ALA A 108 10.33 -1.32 -3.34
N TRP A 109 9.06 -1.72 -3.36
CA TRP A 109 7.95 -0.78 -3.11
C TRP A 109 7.95 -0.24 -1.68
N ALA A 110 8.36 -1.04 -0.70
CA ALA A 110 8.50 -0.59 0.68
C ALA A 110 9.59 0.49 0.84
N LEU A 111 10.73 0.34 0.15
CA LEU A 111 11.76 1.38 0.08
C LEU A 111 11.20 2.67 -0.51
N ALA A 112 10.51 2.60 -1.65
CA ALA A 112 9.94 3.77 -2.30
C ALA A 112 8.87 4.47 -1.43
N ALA A 113 8.04 3.71 -0.72
CA ALA A 113 7.06 4.27 0.22
C ALA A 113 7.75 5.02 1.38
N ARG A 114 8.86 4.49 1.91
CA ARG A 114 9.67 5.19 2.93
C ARG A 114 10.32 6.45 2.37
N HIS A 115 10.82 6.40 1.13
CA HIS A 115 11.35 7.58 0.44
C HIS A 115 10.33 8.73 0.42
N ARG A 116 9.10 8.48 -0.03
CA ARG A 116 8.07 9.53 -0.08
C ARG A 116 7.61 9.96 1.30
N GLN A 117 7.57 9.06 2.28
CA GLN A 117 7.33 9.44 3.68
C GLN A 117 8.41 10.40 4.19
N ARG A 118 9.69 10.16 3.89
CA ARG A 118 10.78 11.08 4.24
C ARG A 118 10.67 12.42 3.53
N ALA A 119 10.28 12.41 2.25
CA ALA A 119 10.00 13.64 1.51
C ALA A 119 8.89 14.45 2.17
N PHE A 120 7.79 13.82 2.57
CA PHE A 120 6.71 14.51 3.31
C PHE A 120 7.25 15.17 4.59
N VAL A 121 7.95 14.41 5.44
CA VAL A 121 8.52 14.98 6.68
C VAL A 121 9.49 16.13 6.37
N PHE A 122 10.35 15.96 5.37
CA PHE A 122 11.27 17.02 4.92
C PHE A 122 10.52 18.30 4.55
N TRP A 123 9.48 18.21 3.72
CA TRP A 123 8.70 19.37 3.33
C TRP A 123 7.95 20.00 4.52
N THR A 124 7.48 19.23 5.49
CA THR A 124 6.89 19.81 6.72
C THR A 124 7.88 20.64 7.53
N TYR A 125 9.15 20.26 7.58
CA TYR A 125 10.19 21.11 8.19
C TYR A 125 10.42 22.39 7.40
N VAL A 126 10.45 22.30 6.06
CA VAL A 126 10.59 23.49 5.20
C VAL A 126 9.41 24.45 5.42
N ILE A 127 8.18 23.95 5.48
CA ILE A 127 6.96 24.74 5.73
C ILE A 127 7.05 25.45 7.08
N ALA A 128 7.43 24.72 8.14
CA ALA A 128 7.50 25.26 9.50
C ALA A 128 8.56 26.37 9.64
N LEU A 129 9.64 26.31 8.87
CA LEU A 129 10.75 27.26 8.91
C LEU A 129 10.64 28.38 7.84
N ALA A 130 9.72 28.28 6.89
CA ALA A 130 9.61 29.22 5.78
C ALA A 130 9.08 30.59 6.25
N GLU A 131 9.90 31.63 6.09
CA GLU A 131 9.51 33.03 6.31
C GLU A 131 8.69 33.59 5.14
N ASP A 132 9.04 33.22 3.91
CA ASP A 132 8.34 33.63 2.69
C ASP A 132 7.02 32.84 2.50
N PRO A 133 5.85 33.50 2.43
CA PRO A 133 4.56 32.84 2.19
C PRO A 133 4.50 32.03 0.89
N LEU A 134 5.21 32.43 -0.16
CA LEU A 134 5.24 31.70 -1.42
C LEU A 134 6.03 30.39 -1.27
N VAL A 135 7.20 30.44 -0.63
CA VAL A 135 7.99 29.24 -0.31
C VAL A 135 7.16 28.27 0.54
N ARG A 136 6.43 28.79 1.53
CA ARG A 136 5.55 27.97 2.38
C ARG A 136 4.48 27.25 1.57
N ARG A 137 3.73 27.97 0.72
CA ARG A 137 2.67 27.40 -0.12
C ARG A 137 3.20 26.38 -1.12
N THR A 138 4.34 26.65 -1.76
CA THR A 138 4.94 25.70 -2.70
C THR A 138 5.47 24.45 -1.98
N ALA A 139 6.04 24.60 -0.78
CA ALA A 139 6.44 23.45 0.05
C ALA A 139 5.23 22.64 0.53
N GLU A 140 4.09 23.27 0.84
CA GLU A 140 2.82 22.58 1.14
C GLU A 140 2.35 21.72 -0.05
N GLN A 141 2.45 22.23 -1.28
CA GLN A 141 2.11 21.46 -2.48
C GLN A 141 3.02 20.23 -2.65
N LEU A 142 4.34 20.40 -2.44
CA LEU A 142 5.31 19.30 -2.51
C LEU A 142 5.08 18.25 -1.39
N ALA A 143 4.68 18.70 -0.19
CA ALA A 143 4.31 17.81 0.91
C ALA A 143 3.05 17.01 0.55
N HIS A 144 2.03 17.65 -0.01
CA HIS A 144 0.80 17.00 -0.44
C HIS A 144 1.07 15.96 -1.54
N GLU A 145 1.90 16.30 -2.52
CA GLU A 145 2.33 15.37 -3.57
C GLU A 145 3.06 14.15 -2.98
N ALA A 146 3.92 14.35 -1.97
CA ALA A 146 4.60 13.26 -1.28
C ALA A 146 3.64 12.31 -0.54
N LEU A 147 2.54 12.82 0.03
CA LEU A 147 1.50 11.99 0.62
C LEU A 147 0.75 11.17 -0.44
N SER A 148 0.33 11.83 -1.53
CA SER A 148 -0.39 11.18 -2.63
C SER A 148 0.44 10.04 -3.24
N ASP A 149 1.72 10.30 -3.54
CA ASP A 149 2.64 9.27 -4.00
C ASP A 149 2.85 8.16 -2.97
N GLY A 150 2.98 8.53 -1.69
CA GLY A 150 3.12 7.58 -0.60
C GLY A 150 1.96 6.58 -0.55
N ASN A 151 0.72 7.04 -0.76
CA ASN A 151 -0.46 6.18 -0.80
C ASN A 151 -0.43 5.24 -2.00
N LEU A 152 -0.12 5.76 -3.20
CA LEU A 152 0.04 4.95 -4.40
C LEU A 152 1.10 3.86 -4.22
N LEU A 153 2.26 4.20 -3.64
CA LEU A 153 3.34 3.25 -3.41
C LEU A 153 2.99 2.20 -2.33
N ARG A 154 2.23 2.57 -1.30
CA ARG A 154 1.69 1.62 -0.32
C ARG A 154 0.72 0.65 -0.98
N ARG A 155 -0.11 1.11 -1.92
CA ARG A 155 -0.98 0.25 -2.73
C ARG A 155 -0.18 -0.74 -3.57
N GLU A 156 0.83 -0.27 -4.31
CA GLU A 156 1.70 -1.15 -5.11
C GLU A 156 2.43 -2.18 -4.22
N ARG A 157 2.87 -1.78 -3.03
CA ARG A 157 3.43 -2.70 -2.03
C ARG A 157 2.43 -3.79 -1.62
N ARG A 158 1.16 -3.45 -1.36
CA ARG A 158 0.10 -4.43 -1.02
C ARG A 158 -0.16 -5.39 -2.19
N LEU A 159 -0.13 -4.89 -3.42
CA LEU A 159 -0.27 -5.70 -4.64
C LEU A 159 0.88 -6.69 -4.78
N ALA A 160 2.12 -6.23 -4.64
CA ALA A 160 3.31 -7.08 -4.71
C ALA A 160 3.27 -8.21 -3.67
N TRP A 161 2.91 -7.90 -2.42
CA TRP A 161 2.77 -8.91 -1.37
C TRP A 161 1.76 -10.01 -1.73
N ARG A 162 0.64 -9.65 -2.37
CA ARG A 162 -0.36 -10.63 -2.80
C ARG A 162 0.15 -11.50 -3.94
N THR A 163 0.84 -10.91 -4.91
CA THR A 163 1.43 -11.67 -6.02
C THR A 163 2.44 -12.68 -5.51
N GLU A 164 3.31 -12.28 -4.58
CA GLU A 164 4.29 -13.17 -3.93
C GLU A 164 3.58 -14.36 -3.25
N ARG A 165 2.52 -14.11 -2.46
CA ARG A 165 1.76 -15.19 -1.81
C ARG A 165 0.92 -16.06 -2.76
N LYS A 166 0.46 -15.50 -3.89
CA LYS A 166 -0.21 -16.29 -4.91
C LYS A 166 0.77 -17.26 -5.55
N ILE A 167 2.02 -16.85 -5.79
CA ILE A 167 3.07 -17.74 -6.32
C ILE A 167 3.37 -18.84 -5.31
N ASP A 168 3.61 -18.49 -4.04
CA ASP A 168 3.83 -19.47 -2.96
C ASP A 168 2.65 -20.43 -2.76
N GLY A 169 1.42 -19.93 -2.98
CA GLY A 169 0.19 -20.71 -2.87
C GLY A 169 -0.13 -21.54 -4.12
N ASN A 170 0.29 -21.14 -5.31
CA ASN A 170 0.02 -21.85 -6.57
C ASN A 170 0.88 -23.12 -6.70
N ASP A 171 2.03 -23.19 -6.04
CA ASP A 171 2.77 -24.43 -5.84
C ASP A 171 2.01 -25.45 -4.96
N ALA A 172 1.04 -24.99 -4.16
CA ALA A 172 0.18 -25.82 -3.33
C ALA A 172 -1.26 -25.98 -3.87
N ALA A 173 -1.69 -25.18 -4.87
CA ALA A 173 -3.11 -25.00 -5.20
C ALA A 173 -3.43 -24.99 -6.71
N LYS A 174 -2.92 -25.97 -7.48
CA LYS A 174 -3.35 -26.23 -8.87
C LYS A 174 -4.85 -26.60 -9.05
N ASN A 175 -5.70 -26.48 -8.02
CA ASN A 175 -7.07 -27.02 -8.03
C ASN A 175 -8.20 -26.01 -7.72
N ASP A 176 -7.99 -24.69 -7.75
CA ASP A 176 -9.09 -23.73 -7.48
C ASP A 176 -9.11 -22.59 -8.50
N GLU A 177 -9.32 -22.95 -9.76
CA GLU A 177 -9.76 -22.02 -10.80
C GLU A 177 -11.20 -21.59 -10.50
N GLY A 178 -11.41 -20.31 -10.19
CA GLY A 178 -12.76 -19.81 -9.94
C GLY A 178 -12.85 -18.35 -9.52
N ILE A 179 -12.85 -17.48 -10.51
CA ILE A 179 -13.49 -16.16 -10.54
C ILE A 179 -12.70 -15.03 -9.84
N ASP A 180 -11.81 -14.43 -10.64
CA ASP A 180 -11.31 -13.07 -10.50
C ASP A 180 -12.35 -12.10 -11.08
N GLU A 181 -13.47 -11.91 -10.38
CA GLU A 181 -14.35 -10.76 -10.65
C GLU A 181 -14.16 -9.73 -9.56
N ALA A 182 -13.82 -8.51 -10.00
CA ALA A 182 -13.96 -7.29 -9.22
C ALA A 182 -15.45 -7.06 -8.92
N GLY A 183 -16.02 -7.88 -8.03
CA GLY A 183 -17.38 -7.73 -7.56
C GLY A 183 -17.52 -6.39 -6.83
N SER A 184 -18.62 -5.70 -7.09
CA SER A 184 -19.06 -4.54 -6.29
C SER A 184 -18.88 -4.85 -4.80
N ALA A 185 -18.39 -3.89 -4.01
CA ALA A 185 -18.21 -4.07 -2.56
C ALA A 185 -19.48 -4.61 -1.89
N ALA A 186 -20.66 -4.16 -2.31
CA ALA A 186 -21.95 -4.66 -1.82
C ALA A 186 -22.20 -6.14 -2.12
N LEU A 187 -21.79 -6.62 -3.31
CA LEU A 187 -21.87 -8.03 -3.67
C LEU A 187 -20.92 -8.86 -2.81
N LEU A 188 -19.68 -8.40 -2.63
CA LEU A 188 -18.70 -9.10 -1.80
C LEU A 188 -19.11 -9.13 -0.33
N GLU A 189 -19.72 -8.06 0.20
CA GLU A 189 -20.31 -8.02 1.55
C GLU A 189 -21.44 -9.06 1.68
N SER A 190 -22.34 -9.13 0.70
CA SER A 190 -23.43 -10.10 0.69
C SER A 190 -22.94 -11.55 0.63
N LEU A 191 -21.94 -11.81 -0.21
CA LEU A 191 -21.32 -13.13 -0.34
C LEU A 191 -20.53 -13.53 0.92
N LEU A 192 -19.80 -12.58 1.51
CA LEU A 192 -19.10 -12.81 2.77
C LEU A 192 -20.07 -13.13 3.90
N LEU A 193 -21.18 -12.40 4.00
CA LEU A 193 -22.22 -12.67 4.99
C LEU A 193 -22.79 -14.09 4.83
N ARG A 194 -23.06 -14.51 3.59
CA ARG A 194 -23.50 -15.88 3.29
C ARG A 194 -22.48 -16.93 3.75
N ASP A 195 -21.20 -16.74 3.40
CA ASP A 195 -20.14 -17.67 3.80
C ASP A 195 -19.95 -17.71 5.34
N MET A 196 -20.07 -16.55 6.01
CA MET A 196 -20.04 -16.44 7.48
C MET A 196 -21.22 -17.16 8.14
N MET A 197 -22.44 -17.01 7.62
CA MET A 197 -23.61 -17.73 8.12
C MET A 197 -23.45 -19.25 7.97
N ALA A 198 -22.98 -19.71 6.80
CA ALA A 198 -22.71 -21.12 6.56
C ALA A 198 -21.65 -21.68 7.52
N TRP A 199 -20.59 -20.90 7.80
CA TRP A 199 -19.58 -21.27 8.79
C TRP A 199 -20.16 -21.32 10.22
N SER A 200 -20.99 -20.34 10.59
CA SER A 200 -21.58 -20.23 11.93
C SER A 200 -22.44 -21.44 12.34
N GLN A 201 -23.12 -22.05 11.39
CA GLN A 201 -23.98 -23.23 11.61
C GLN A 201 -23.18 -24.47 12.05
N ARG A 202 -21.86 -24.46 11.84
CA ARG A 202 -20.95 -25.56 12.16
C ARG A 202 -20.01 -25.27 13.33
N LEU A 203 -20.15 -24.10 13.96
CA LEU A 203 -19.38 -23.70 15.14
C LEU A 203 -20.13 -24.02 16.44
N ASP A 204 -19.37 -24.27 17.50
CA ASP A 204 -19.84 -24.28 18.89
C ASP A 204 -20.53 -22.94 19.24
N PRO A 205 -21.60 -22.91 20.06
CA PRO A 205 -22.29 -21.69 20.47
C PRO A 205 -21.38 -20.51 20.85
N VAL A 206 -20.27 -20.74 21.57
CA VAL A 206 -19.35 -19.65 21.96
C VAL A 206 -18.64 -19.04 20.75
N ARG A 207 -18.20 -19.88 19.81
CA ARG A 207 -17.50 -19.44 18.58
C ARG A 207 -18.48 -18.86 17.56
N ARG A 208 -19.72 -19.33 17.57
CA ARG A 208 -20.82 -18.79 16.76
C ARG A 208 -21.14 -17.36 17.17
N GLU A 209 -21.26 -17.10 18.47
CA GLU A 209 -21.48 -15.75 19.00
C GLU A 209 -20.33 -14.81 18.59
N GLN A 210 -19.09 -15.25 18.77
CA GLN A 210 -17.91 -14.49 18.33
C GLN A 210 -17.94 -14.16 16.82
N LEU A 211 -18.29 -15.11 15.96
CA LEU A 211 -18.39 -14.87 14.52
C LEU A 211 -19.50 -13.88 14.17
N LEU A 212 -20.64 -13.94 14.87
CA LEU A 212 -21.78 -13.04 14.65
C LEU A 212 -21.51 -11.62 15.19
N THR A 213 -20.61 -11.45 16.17
CA THR A 213 -20.17 -10.11 16.60
C THR A 213 -19.24 -9.40 15.62
N LEU A 214 -18.74 -10.11 14.60
CA LEU A 214 -17.99 -9.50 13.49
C LEU A 214 -19.00 -8.87 12.52
N ASP A 215 -19.62 -7.78 12.95
CA ASP A 215 -20.75 -7.10 12.33
C ASP A 215 -20.59 -6.90 10.79
N PRO A 216 -21.60 -7.20 9.96
CA PRO A 216 -21.62 -6.77 8.58
C PRO A 216 -21.76 -5.25 8.48
N VAL A 217 -21.14 -4.64 7.46
CA VAL A 217 -21.45 -3.25 7.11
C VAL A 217 -22.92 -3.21 6.68
N PRO A 218 -23.77 -2.33 7.26
CA PRO A 218 -25.16 -2.23 6.87
C PRO A 218 -25.23 -1.63 5.46
N LEU A 219 -25.25 -2.50 4.46
CA LEU A 219 -25.61 -2.18 3.08
C LEU A 219 -26.96 -2.83 2.77
N PRO A 220 -27.79 -2.21 1.91
CA PRO A 220 -29.08 -2.76 1.54
C PRO A 220 -28.90 -4.15 0.90
N PRO A 221 -29.70 -5.15 1.28
CA PRO A 221 -29.53 -6.51 0.79
C PRO A 221 -29.95 -6.61 -0.69
N PRO A 222 -29.14 -7.22 -1.58
CA PRO A 222 -29.68 -7.80 -2.81
C PRO A 222 -30.34 -9.15 -2.49
N PHE A 223 -31.48 -9.39 -3.11
CA PHE A 223 -32.31 -10.58 -3.00
C PHE A 223 -31.51 -11.88 -3.21
N LEU A 224 -31.67 -12.85 -2.30
CA LEU A 224 -31.15 -14.22 -2.44
C LEU A 224 -32.31 -15.22 -2.41
N THR A 225 -32.33 -16.12 -3.40
CA THR A 225 -33.14 -17.36 -3.39
C THR A 225 -32.28 -18.54 -2.91
N PRO A 226 -32.84 -19.51 -2.18
CA PRO A 226 -32.09 -20.66 -1.67
C PRO A 226 -32.01 -21.80 -2.69
N THR A 227 -30.93 -22.58 -2.64
CA THR A 227 -30.84 -23.87 -3.35
C THR A 227 -30.27 -24.91 -2.37
N ASP A 228 -31.00 -26.01 -2.23
CA ASP A 228 -30.74 -27.15 -1.35
C ASP A 228 -29.79 -28.20 -1.96
N GLY A 229 -29.18 -29.04 -1.12
CA GLY A 229 -28.64 -30.35 -1.52
C GLY A 229 -27.54 -30.91 -0.62
N ASN A 230 -27.81 -32.04 0.05
CA ASN A 230 -26.96 -32.80 0.97
C ASN A 230 -25.77 -33.52 0.30
N ASP A 231 -24.62 -33.65 1.00
CA ASP A 231 -23.90 -34.93 1.18
C ASP A 231 -22.91 -34.87 2.37
N THR A 232 -22.65 -35.98 3.05
CA THR A 232 -22.01 -36.06 4.40
C THR A 232 -20.52 -36.42 4.42
N GLY A 233 -19.95 -36.92 3.32
CA GLY A 233 -18.50 -37.14 3.19
C GLY A 233 -17.74 -35.92 2.65
N THR A 234 -18.45 -35.05 1.93
CA THR A 234 -18.00 -33.81 1.28
C THR A 234 -17.88 -32.63 2.25
N LYS A 235 -18.43 -32.76 3.46
CA LYS A 235 -18.64 -31.64 4.40
C LYS A 235 -17.36 -31.00 4.91
N PHE A 236 -16.28 -31.77 5.12
CA PHE A 236 -15.02 -31.21 5.64
C PHE A 236 -14.28 -30.38 4.58
N GLU A 237 -14.17 -30.90 3.35
CA GLU A 237 -13.61 -30.15 2.23
C GLU A 237 -14.47 -28.93 1.89
N GLU A 238 -15.81 -29.05 1.93
CA GLU A 238 -16.74 -27.93 1.78
C GLU A 238 -16.56 -26.85 2.86
N ILE A 239 -16.36 -27.23 4.13
CA ILE A 239 -16.13 -26.27 5.22
C ILE A 239 -14.79 -25.56 5.07
N GLU A 240 -13.71 -26.28 4.76
CA GLU A 240 -12.42 -25.66 4.52
C GLU A 240 -12.44 -24.76 3.28
N GLN A 241 -13.26 -25.08 2.28
CA GLN A 241 -13.53 -24.19 1.15
C GLN A 241 -14.35 -22.96 1.57
N VAL A 242 -15.40 -23.10 2.40
CA VAL A 242 -16.19 -21.97 2.94
C VAL A 242 -15.29 -21.03 3.74
N LYS A 243 -14.43 -21.56 4.63
CA LYS A 243 -13.46 -20.77 5.39
C LYS A 243 -12.51 -20.01 4.46
N ARG A 244 -11.93 -20.69 3.46
CA ARG A 244 -11.04 -20.08 2.46
C ARG A 244 -11.74 -18.99 1.66
N ARG A 245 -12.99 -19.20 1.23
CA ARG A 245 -13.79 -18.19 0.52
C ARG A 245 -14.10 -16.98 1.42
N ALA A 246 -14.53 -17.20 2.66
CA ALA A 246 -14.80 -16.13 3.61
C ALA A 246 -13.55 -15.27 3.86
N LEU A 247 -12.40 -15.90 4.10
CA LEU A 247 -11.12 -15.21 4.27
C LEU A 247 -10.73 -14.42 3.01
N ARG A 248 -10.83 -15.04 1.82
CA ARG A 248 -10.53 -14.39 0.54
C ARG A 248 -11.41 -13.15 0.31
N ARG A 249 -12.72 -13.25 0.57
CA ARG A 249 -13.67 -12.13 0.40
C ARG A 249 -13.44 -11.02 1.41
N ALA A 250 -13.18 -11.35 2.68
CA ALA A 250 -12.83 -10.36 3.70
C ALA A 250 -11.53 -9.61 3.35
N GLU A 251 -10.53 -10.33 2.83
CA GLU A 251 -9.32 -9.71 2.29
C GLU A 251 -9.61 -8.79 1.10
N GLN A 252 -10.43 -9.22 0.14
CA GLN A 252 -10.82 -8.40 -1.01
C GLN A 252 -11.53 -7.12 -0.57
N LEU A 253 -12.50 -7.21 0.34
CA LEU A 253 -13.23 -6.06 0.89
C LEU A 253 -12.31 -5.07 1.60
N SER A 254 -11.40 -5.56 2.45
CA SER A 254 -10.44 -4.68 3.13
C SER A 254 -9.60 -3.86 2.14
N ASN A 255 -9.23 -4.47 1.00
CA ASN A 255 -8.47 -3.80 -0.04
C ASN A 255 -9.31 -2.82 -0.85
N ILE A 256 -10.57 -3.15 -1.15
CA ILE A 256 -11.48 -2.25 -1.86
C ILE A 256 -11.66 -0.97 -1.03
N TYR A 257 -11.99 -1.09 0.25
CA TYR A 257 -12.19 0.09 1.10
C TYR A 257 -10.91 0.90 1.34
N LEU A 258 -9.74 0.25 1.43
CA LEU A 258 -8.45 0.97 1.47
C LEU A 258 -8.19 1.72 0.16
N ASN A 259 -8.50 1.13 -1.00
CA ASN A 259 -8.33 1.79 -2.29
C ASN A 259 -9.34 2.92 -2.50
N ASP A 260 -10.57 2.76 -2.02
CA ASP A 260 -11.60 3.80 -2.07
C ASP A 260 -11.20 4.97 -1.18
N ALA A 261 -10.64 4.72 0.01
CA ALA A 261 -10.07 5.74 0.86
C ALA A 261 -8.89 6.47 0.20
N ASP A 262 -8.00 5.73 -0.48
CA ASP A 262 -6.85 6.30 -1.21
C ASP A 262 -7.28 7.15 -2.42
N ARG A 263 -8.50 6.95 -2.97
CA ARG A 263 -9.02 7.62 -4.18
C ARG A 263 -10.11 8.67 -3.92
N ALA A 264 -10.55 8.81 -2.68
CA ALA A 264 -11.63 9.72 -2.32
C ALA A 264 -11.30 11.16 -2.72
N ALA A 265 -12.25 11.83 -3.38
CA ALA A 265 -12.10 13.21 -3.84
C ALA A 265 -12.34 14.25 -2.73
N ASP A 266 -13.02 13.85 -1.66
CA ASP A 266 -13.39 14.70 -0.53
C ASP A 266 -13.18 13.99 0.81
N GLN A 267 -13.06 14.80 1.86
CA GLN A 267 -12.78 14.34 3.22
C GLN A 267 -13.85 13.38 3.75
N SER A 268 -15.13 13.62 3.46
CA SER A 268 -16.22 12.80 4.00
C SER A 268 -16.24 11.39 3.38
N SER A 269 -16.01 11.30 2.07
CA SER A 269 -15.85 10.03 1.36
C SER A 269 -14.62 9.27 1.85
N MET A 270 -13.50 9.97 2.09
CA MET A 270 -12.28 9.37 2.63
C MET A 270 -12.51 8.78 4.02
N GLU A 271 -13.08 9.55 4.95
CA GLU A 271 -13.36 9.11 6.32
C GLU A 271 -14.33 7.92 6.34
N PHE A 272 -15.35 7.96 5.49
CA PHE A 272 -16.29 6.85 5.34
C PHE A 272 -15.58 5.58 4.85
N ALA A 273 -14.78 5.66 3.79
CA ALA A 273 -14.02 4.53 3.28
C ALA A 273 -12.97 4.02 4.29
N GLN A 274 -12.33 4.90 5.07
CA GLN A 274 -11.43 4.53 6.16
C GLN A 274 -12.15 3.78 7.27
N LYS A 275 -13.36 4.21 7.64
CA LYS A 275 -14.20 3.51 8.63
C LYS A 275 -14.54 2.11 8.14
N LEU A 276 -14.97 1.97 6.88
CA LEU A 276 -15.24 0.67 6.27
C LEU A 276 -13.99 -0.21 6.19
N ALA A 277 -12.84 0.36 5.85
CA ALA A 277 -11.56 -0.35 5.84
C ALA A 277 -11.19 -0.86 7.24
N ALA A 278 -11.31 -0.02 8.27
CA ALA A 278 -11.02 -0.40 9.65
C ALA A 278 -11.92 -1.56 10.13
N GLN A 279 -13.24 -1.45 9.88
CA GLN A 279 -14.19 -2.51 10.19
C GLN A 279 -13.85 -3.82 9.46
N SER A 280 -13.56 -3.73 8.16
CA SER A 280 -13.20 -4.89 7.35
C SER A 280 -11.88 -5.56 7.80
N ILE A 281 -10.90 -4.78 8.25
CA ILE A 281 -9.63 -5.29 8.81
C ILE A 281 -9.88 -6.01 10.14
N VAL A 282 -10.68 -5.44 11.04
CA VAL A 282 -11.04 -6.08 12.32
C VAL A 282 -11.76 -7.40 12.07
N ARG A 283 -12.72 -7.41 11.15
CA ARG A 283 -13.44 -8.62 10.75
C ARG A 283 -12.51 -9.67 10.17
N LEU A 284 -11.62 -9.29 9.25
CA LEU A 284 -10.62 -10.20 8.69
C LEU A 284 -9.72 -10.80 9.78
N ALA A 285 -9.27 -9.99 10.74
CA ALA A 285 -8.46 -10.47 11.86
C ALA A 285 -9.24 -11.47 12.74
N GLY A 286 -10.52 -11.20 13.02
CA GLY A 286 -11.41 -12.12 13.73
C GLY A 286 -11.62 -13.44 12.99
N LEU A 287 -11.89 -13.40 11.68
CA LEU A 287 -12.04 -14.60 10.85
C LEU A 287 -10.75 -15.44 10.81
N ARG A 288 -9.58 -14.79 10.72
CA ARG A 288 -8.28 -15.49 10.78
C ARG A 288 -8.07 -16.17 12.13
N HIS A 289 -8.40 -15.49 13.22
CA HIS A 289 -8.30 -16.07 14.56
C HIS A 289 -9.20 -17.30 14.72
N LEU A 290 -10.46 -17.22 14.28
CA LEU A 290 -11.39 -18.35 14.27
C LEU A 290 -10.91 -19.50 13.38
N ALA A 291 -10.34 -19.21 12.20
CA ALA A 291 -9.77 -20.23 11.33
C ALA A 291 -8.61 -20.97 11.98
N SER A 292 -7.68 -20.25 12.63
CA SER A 292 -6.51 -20.85 13.30
C SER A 292 -6.87 -21.68 14.53
N THR A 293 -7.89 -21.27 15.30
CA THR A 293 -8.36 -22.00 16.50
C THR A 293 -9.22 -23.23 16.17
N SER A 294 -9.71 -23.33 14.93
CA SER A 294 -10.54 -24.45 14.47
C SER A 294 -9.74 -25.66 13.94
N GLY A 295 -8.41 -25.55 13.79
CA GLY A 295 -7.53 -26.61 13.27
C GLY A 295 -6.82 -27.45 14.34
N LEU A 296 -7.21 -27.32 15.62
CA LEU A 296 -6.58 -28.00 16.78
C LEU A 296 -7.49 -29.06 17.42
N GLN A 297 -8.42 -29.65 16.68
CA GLN A 297 -9.27 -30.76 17.14
C GLN A 297 -9.08 -32.00 16.27
#